data_AF-Q7NAI9-F1
#
_entry.id   AF-Q7NAI9-F1
#
_cell.length_a   1.000
_cell.length_b   1.000
_cell.length_c   1.000
_cell.angle_alpha   90.00
_cell.angle_beta   90.00
_cell.angle_gamma   90.00
#
_symmetry.space_group_name_H-M   'P 1'
#
loop_
_entity.id
_entity.type
_entity.pdbx_description
1 polymer ?
#
loop_
_entity_poly.entity_id
_entity_poly.type
_entity_poly.pdbx_seq_one_letter_code
_entity_poly.pdbx_strand_id
1 'polypeptide(L)'
;MSTTNKKQYLIGVSGGPDSIYLLDRYQDQIKVACHINYNKRPTALRDQLIVSDYCLKNKIPLEILSVSPSYQYHKNFQDQARKIRYDFFLSTGLKYQVDQCLIAHHKDDFLETAIMQYDKNQELLFYGLHQESSYQSLKIFRPLLNLWKDEILSYLEQDKIVYGVDESNFLSTYQRNKIRTNLSKLSQEQKQARLDFFLELNKKNQVRYQSVKDFFSSWDCNYLDLINSLEYYNLLYLWFSKNNIKYSKQKAENILSFLQKKNNKRFRLKAGVYLIKEGIKLKIVKL
;
A
#
# COMPACT_ATOMS: atom_id res chain seq x y z
N MET A 1 19.39 -3.58 -34.71
CA MET A 1 19.94 -3.74 -33.34
C MET A 1 18.81 -4.25 -32.47
N SER A 2 18.95 -5.42 -31.82
CA SER A 2 17.87 -5.99 -31.02
C SER A 2 17.60 -5.09 -29.81
N THR A 3 16.50 -4.34 -29.87
CA THR A 3 15.95 -3.67 -28.69
C THR A 3 15.38 -4.74 -27.79
N THR A 4 16.18 -5.23 -26.83
CA THR A 4 15.63 -5.90 -25.66
C THR A 4 14.59 -4.97 -25.07
N ASN A 5 13.32 -5.35 -25.21
CA ASN A 5 12.18 -4.53 -24.83
C ASN A 5 12.24 -4.36 -23.30
N LYS A 6 12.93 -3.31 -22.83
CA LYS A 6 13.05 -3.01 -21.39
C LYS A 6 11.63 -2.91 -20.84
N LYS A 7 11.37 -3.60 -19.74
CA LYS A 7 10.07 -3.51 -19.07
C LYS A 7 9.79 -2.03 -18.79
N GLN A 8 8.63 -1.57 -19.23
CA GLN A 8 8.17 -0.20 -19.00
C GLN A 8 7.14 -0.22 -17.87
N TYR A 9 7.20 0.79 -17.00
CA TYR A 9 6.38 0.87 -15.80
C TYR A 9 5.49 2.10 -15.80
N LEU A 10 4.33 1.99 -15.16
CA LEU A 10 3.63 3.12 -14.58
C LEU A 10 4.34 3.50 -13.28
N ILE A 11 4.46 4.79 -12.98
CA ILE A 11 5.01 5.24 -11.70
C ILE A 11 4.05 6.17 -10.97
N GLY A 12 3.76 5.87 -9.70
CA GLY A 12 2.97 6.75 -8.84
C GLY A 12 3.85 7.80 -8.18
N VAL A 13 3.59 9.09 -8.44
CA VAL A 13 4.44 10.20 -7.97
C VAL A 13 3.63 11.23 -7.18
N SER A 14 4.08 11.58 -5.97
CA SER A 14 3.40 12.56 -5.10
C SER A 14 4.04 13.95 -5.09
N GLY A 15 5.25 14.10 -5.62
CA GLY A 15 6.04 15.34 -5.56
C GLY A 15 6.95 15.43 -4.33
N GLY A 16 6.76 14.56 -3.34
CA GLY A 16 7.65 14.42 -2.19
C GLY A 16 8.95 13.67 -2.53
N PRO A 17 9.97 13.77 -1.67
CA PRO A 17 11.33 13.28 -1.94
C PRO A 17 11.38 11.81 -2.39
N ASP A 18 10.68 10.89 -1.71
CA ASP A 18 10.74 9.46 -2.05
C ASP A 18 10.25 9.18 -3.47
N SER A 19 9.17 9.85 -3.83
CA SER A 19 8.55 9.70 -5.15
C SER A 19 9.36 10.37 -6.26
N ILE A 20 10.05 11.47 -5.97
CA ILE A 20 10.96 12.13 -6.91
C ILE A 20 12.22 11.30 -7.10
N TYR A 21 12.79 10.75 -6.03
CA TYR A 21 13.90 9.79 -6.13
C TYR A 21 13.52 8.59 -6.99
N LEU A 22 12.33 8.02 -6.78
CA LEU A 22 11.84 6.92 -7.60
C LEU A 22 11.70 7.34 -9.07
N LEU A 23 11.13 8.53 -9.32
CA LEU A 23 10.95 9.09 -10.66
C LEU A 23 12.28 9.25 -11.39
N ASP A 24 13.29 9.79 -10.72
CA ASP A 24 14.64 9.99 -11.25
C ASP A 24 15.37 8.67 -11.51
N ARG A 25 15.37 7.78 -10.51
CA ARG A 25 16.09 6.50 -10.58
C ARG A 25 15.60 5.58 -11.70
N TYR A 26 14.34 5.72 -12.10
CA TYR A 26 13.66 4.87 -13.09
C TYR A 26 13.30 5.61 -14.39
N GLN A 27 13.81 6.83 -14.63
CA GLN A 27 13.42 7.68 -15.77
C GLN A 27 13.36 6.94 -17.12
N ASP A 28 14.37 6.11 -17.44
CA ASP A 28 14.47 5.37 -18.71
C ASP A 28 13.53 4.15 -18.84
N GLN A 29 12.81 3.82 -17.77
CA GLN A 29 11.92 2.66 -17.69
C GLN A 29 10.45 3.09 -17.49
N ILE A 30 10.15 4.38 -17.55
CA ILE A 30 8.79 4.88 -17.32
C ILE A 30 8.03 4.95 -18.63
N LYS A 31 6.87 4.29 -18.68
CA LYS A 31 5.88 4.49 -19.72
C LYS A 31 5.07 5.77 -19.48
N VAL A 32 4.65 5.96 -18.23
CA VAL A 32 3.80 7.06 -17.79
C VAL A 32 3.95 7.29 -16.29
N ALA A 33 4.06 8.55 -15.89
CA ALA A 33 3.96 9.00 -14.51
C ALA A 33 2.51 9.35 -14.17
N CYS A 34 2.10 9.06 -12.93
CA CYS A 34 0.76 9.31 -12.43
C CYS A 34 0.84 10.14 -11.16
N HIS A 35 0.33 11.37 -11.23
CA HIS A 35 0.20 12.26 -10.08
C HIS A 35 -1.26 12.45 -9.69
N ILE A 36 -1.52 12.61 -8.40
CA ILE A 36 -2.86 12.89 -7.88
C ILE A 36 -2.81 14.12 -7.00
N ASN A 37 -3.51 15.17 -7.43
CA ASN A 37 -3.70 16.36 -6.65
C ASN A 37 -5.03 16.26 -5.91
N TYR A 38 -4.98 16.04 -4.59
CA TYR A 38 -6.17 15.95 -3.76
C TYR A 38 -6.76 17.32 -3.36
N ASN A 39 -6.11 18.42 -3.75
CA ASN A 39 -6.50 19.80 -3.44
C ASN A 39 -6.82 20.03 -1.95
N LYS A 40 -6.02 19.43 -1.04
CA LYS A 40 -6.23 19.53 0.42
C LYS A 40 -5.38 20.57 1.13
N ARG A 41 -4.33 21.05 0.48
CA ARG A 41 -3.43 22.06 1.02
C ARG A 41 -2.94 22.96 -0.11
N PRO A 42 -2.62 24.23 0.16
CA PRO A 42 -2.08 25.14 -0.86
C PRO A 42 -0.83 24.59 -1.56
N THR A 43 0.02 23.91 -0.80
CA THR A 43 1.25 23.26 -1.29
C THR A 43 1.00 22.07 -2.22
N ALA A 44 -0.25 21.59 -2.38
CA ALA A 44 -0.56 20.53 -3.33
C ALA A 44 -0.29 20.97 -4.78
N LEU A 45 -0.49 22.26 -5.08
CA LEU A 45 -0.14 22.82 -6.39
C LEU A 45 1.38 22.82 -6.62
N ARG A 46 2.17 23.20 -5.60
CA ARG A 46 3.64 23.13 -5.65
C ARG A 46 4.11 21.73 -6.01
N ASP A 47 3.59 20.71 -5.34
CA ASP A 47 4.00 19.33 -5.58
C ASP A 47 3.65 18.86 -7.00
N GLN A 48 2.47 19.25 -7.51
CA GLN A 48 2.10 18.99 -8.89
C GLN A 48 3.06 19.67 -9.86
N LEU A 49 3.39 20.95 -9.65
CA LEU A 49 4.30 21.70 -10.51
C LEU A 49 5.70 21.07 -10.55
N ILE A 50 6.24 20.64 -9.41
CA ILE A 50 7.52 19.93 -9.34
C ILE A 50 7.50 18.67 -10.22
N VAL A 51 6.43 17.87 -10.14
CA VAL A 51 6.29 16.66 -10.97
C VAL A 51 6.12 17.01 -12.44
N SER A 52 5.29 18.00 -12.77
CA SER A 52 5.07 18.47 -14.14
C SER A 52 6.35 18.95 -14.79
N ASP A 53 7.13 19.79 -14.11
CA ASP A 53 8.39 20.34 -14.62
C ASP A 53 9.43 19.22 -14.81
N TYR A 54 9.54 18.29 -13.86
CA TYR A 54 10.44 17.15 -13.97
C TYR A 54 10.08 16.26 -15.16
N CYS A 55 8.80 15.89 -15.29
CA CYS A 55 8.33 15.06 -16.39
C CYS A 55 8.49 15.74 -17.75
N LEU A 56 8.22 17.05 -17.84
CA LEU A 56 8.41 17.83 -19.06
C LEU A 56 9.88 17.85 -19.49
N LYS A 57 10.79 18.20 -18.56
CA LYS A 57 12.24 18.27 -18.81
C LYS A 57 12.80 16.93 -19.30
N ASN A 58 12.33 15.82 -18.73
CA ASN A 58 12.82 14.48 -19.02
C ASN A 58 11.97 13.72 -20.06
N LYS A 59 11.01 14.40 -20.72
CA LYS A 59 10.12 13.82 -21.76
C LYS A 59 9.34 12.58 -21.30
N ILE A 60 8.93 12.57 -20.04
CA ILE A 60 8.14 11.50 -19.43
C ILE A 60 6.65 11.85 -19.58
N PRO A 61 5.80 10.99 -20.19
CA PRO A 61 4.36 11.19 -20.21
C PRO A 61 3.80 11.27 -18.79
N LEU A 62 2.93 12.25 -18.52
CA LEU A 62 2.36 12.51 -17.20
C LEU A 62 0.84 12.58 -17.27
N GLU A 63 0.18 11.78 -16.43
CA GLU A 63 -1.25 11.82 -16.18
C GLU A 63 -1.51 12.41 -14.80
N ILE A 64 -2.41 13.39 -14.72
CA ILE A 64 -2.77 14.07 -13.47
C ILE A 64 -4.25 13.84 -13.20
N LEU A 65 -4.57 13.27 -12.04
CA LEU A 65 -5.92 13.27 -11.50
C LEU A 65 -6.06 14.41 -10.49
N SER A 66 -6.87 15.41 -10.80
CA SER A 66 -7.28 16.43 -9.84
C SER A 66 -8.57 16.01 -9.16
N VAL A 67 -8.52 15.73 -7.85
CA VAL A 67 -9.69 15.40 -7.06
C VAL A 67 -10.33 16.69 -6.56
N SER A 68 -11.63 16.86 -6.82
CA SER A 68 -12.34 18.06 -6.43
C SER A 68 -12.11 18.42 -4.94
N PRO A 69 -11.85 19.69 -4.61
CA PRO A 69 -11.81 20.15 -3.22
C PRO A 69 -13.09 19.81 -2.44
N SER A 70 -14.24 19.81 -3.14
CA SER A 70 -15.56 19.49 -2.60
C SER A 70 -15.80 18.00 -2.37
N TYR A 71 -14.86 17.12 -2.72
CA TYR A 71 -14.98 15.69 -2.47
C TYR A 71 -15.12 15.44 -0.97
N GLN A 72 -16.28 14.93 -0.58
CA GLN A 72 -16.59 14.63 0.82
C GLN A 72 -15.90 13.33 1.23
N TYR A 73 -14.76 13.48 1.90
CA TYR A 73 -14.14 12.35 2.55
C TYR A 73 -14.93 12.02 3.81
N HIS A 74 -15.42 10.80 3.92
CA HIS A 74 -15.97 10.33 5.19
C HIS A 74 -14.84 10.21 6.23
N LYS A 75 -15.14 9.72 7.45
CA LYS A 75 -14.15 9.47 8.53
C LYS A 75 -12.94 8.58 8.14
N ASN A 76 -12.88 8.09 6.90
CA ASN A 76 -11.85 7.21 6.34
C ASN A 76 -11.10 7.85 5.16
N PHE A 77 -10.69 9.12 5.25
CA PHE A 77 -9.94 9.83 4.19
C PHE A 77 -8.83 8.97 3.58
N GLN A 78 -7.98 8.36 4.41
CA GLN A 78 -6.84 7.56 3.93
C GLN A 78 -7.24 6.37 3.06
N ASP A 79 -8.28 5.63 3.46
CA ASP A 79 -8.76 4.46 2.72
C ASP A 79 -9.38 4.88 1.38
N GLN A 80 -10.11 6.01 1.38
CA GLN A 80 -10.70 6.57 0.16
C GLN A 80 -9.64 7.12 -0.78
N ALA A 81 -8.67 7.89 -0.28
CA ALA A 81 -7.54 8.39 -1.05
C ALA A 81 -6.71 7.25 -1.65
N ARG A 82 -6.46 6.19 -0.87
CA ARG A 82 -5.78 4.97 -1.33
C ARG A 82 -6.56 4.29 -2.45
N LYS A 83 -7.89 4.18 -2.33
CA LYS A 83 -8.74 3.60 -3.37
C LYS A 83 -8.70 4.44 -4.66
N ILE A 84 -8.94 5.74 -4.56
CA ILE A 84 -8.85 6.68 -5.71
C ILE A 84 -7.50 6.53 -6.42
N ARG A 85 -6.42 6.41 -5.64
CA ARG A 85 -5.07 6.24 -6.18
C ARG A 85 -4.91 5.00 -7.02
N TYR A 86 -5.27 3.84 -6.48
CA TYR A 86 -5.09 2.59 -7.21
C TYR A 86 -6.10 2.42 -8.35
N ASP A 87 -7.30 2.99 -8.24
CA ASP A 87 -8.25 3.04 -9.37
C ASP A 87 -7.66 3.88 -10.51
N PHE A 88 -7.08 5.04 -10.21
CA PHE A 88 -6.43 5.90 -11.20
C PHE A 88 -5.23 5.20 -11.85
N PHE A 89 -4.36 4.58 -11.05
CA PHE A 89 -3.21 3.84 -11.57
C PHE A 89 -3.64 2.67 -12.45
N LEU A 90 -4.71 1.97 -12.08
CA LEU A 90 -5.26 0.88 -12.88
C LEU A 90 -5.80 1.40 -14.22
N SER A 91 -6.61 2.46 -14.22
CA SER A 91 -7.15 3.03 -15.47
C SER A 91 -6.05 3.55 -16.39
N THR A 92 -5.01 4.19 -15.83
CA THR A 92 -3.87 4.67 -16.61
C THR A 92 -3.01 3.52 -17.13
N GLY A 93 -2.80 2.47 -16.32
CA GLY A 93 -2.12 1.25 -16.76
C GLY A 93 -2.82 0.60 -17.95
N LEU A 94 -4.14 0.50 -17.92
CA LEU A 94 -4.94 0.01 -19.07
C LEU A 94 -4.79 0.91 -20.30
N LYS A 95 -4.87 2.24 -20.14
CA LYS A 95 -4.69 3.23 -21.22
C LYS A 95 -3.33 3.11 -21.92
N TYR A 96 -2.26 2.91 -21.14
CA TYR A 96 -0.88 2.85 -21.63
C TYR A 96 -0.36 1.43 -21.89
N GLN A 97 -1.22 0.41 -21.71
CA GLN A 97 -0.88 -1.02 -21.85
C GLN A 97 0.29 -1.45 -20.95
N VAL A 98 0.25 -1.04 -19.68
CA VAL A 98 1.21 -1.41 -18.65
C VAL A 98 0.50 -1.99 -17.43
N ASP A 99 0.92 -3.18 -17.01
CA ASP A 99 0.36 -3.92 -15.89
C ASP A 99 1.20 -3.83 -14.61
N GLN A 100 2.30 -3.07 -14.62
CA GLN A 100 3.20 -2.90 -13.47
C GLN A 100 3.32 -1.42 -13.06
N CYS A 101 3.06 -1.14 -11.77
CA CYS A 101 3.17 0.18 -11.15
C CYS A 101 4.28 0.19 -10.10
N LEU A 102 5.20 1.15 -10.19
CA LEU A 102 6.19 1.45 -9.15
C LEU A 102 5.64 2.47 -8.16
N ILE A 103 5.90 2.26 -6.86
CA ILE A 103 5.63 3.23 -5.79
C ILE A 103 6.80 3.33 -4.81
N ALA A 104 6.96 4.50 -4.19
CA ALA A 104 8.18 4.89 -3.48
C ALA A 104 8.22 4.52 -1.99
N HIS A 105 7.68 3.35 -1.61
CA HIS A 105 7.82 2.91 -0.21
C HIS A 105 9.24 2.41 0.06
N HIS A 106 9.83 2.84 1.16
CA HIS A 106 11.22 2.56 1.56
C HIS A 106 11.33 1.74 2.86
N LYS A 107 12.56 1.50 3.36
CA LYS A 107 12.80 0.72 4.60
C LYS A 107 12.07 1.30 5.82
N ASP A 108 12.08 2.62 6.02
CA ASP A 108 11.36 3.21 7.15
C ASP A 108 9.83 2.98 7.03
N ASP A 109 9.24 2.99 5.82
CA ASP A 109 7.82 2.63 5.64
C ASP A 109 7.52 1.16 5.99
N PHE A 110 8.47 0.27 5.67
CA PHE A 110 8.41 -1.12 6.10
C PHE A 110 8.39 -1.21 7.62
N LEU A 111 9.33 -0.54 8.30
CA LEU A 111 9.39 -0.51 9.76
C LEU A 111 8.14 0.11 10.40
N GLU A 112 7.65 1.23 9.87
CA GLU A 112 6.40 1.85 10.33
C GLU A 112 5.26 0.83 10.29
N THR A 113 5.14 0.11 9.18
CA THR A 113 4.08 -0.90 8.99
C THR A 113 4.26 -2.10 9.91
N ALA A 114 5.49 -2.61 10.03
CA ALA A 114 5.82 -3.77 10.85
C ALA A 114 5.57 -3.50 12.34
N ILE A 115 6.02 -2.35 12.85
CA ILE A 115 5.78 -1.90 14.23
C ILE A 115 4.28 -1.74 14.48
N MET A 116 3.55 -1.08 13.57
CA MET A 116 2.10 -0.92 13.71
C MET A 116 1.33 -2.25 13.75
N GLN A 117 1.77 -3.25 12.99
CA GLN A 117 1.17 -4.59 12.99
C GLN A 117 1.50 -5.34 14.29
N TYR A 118 2.75 -5.24 14.73
CA TYR A 118 3.25 -5.86 15.96
C TYR A 118 2.57 -5.30 17.20
N ASP A 119 2.51 -3.97 17.35
CA ASP A 119 1.85 -3.27 18.47
C ASP A 119 0.35 -3.61 18.57
N LYS A 120 -0.29 -3.97 17.44
CA LYS A 120 -1.70 -4.34 17.39
C LYS A 120 -1.94 -5.83 17.67
N ASN A 121 -0.88 -6.60 17.93
CA ASN A 121 -0.92 -8.03 18.21
C ASN A 121 -1.83 -8.80 17.24
N GLN A 122 -1.62 -8.58 15.93
CA GLN A 122 -2.56 -8.99 14.88
C GLN A 122 -2.54 -10.49 14.52
N GLU A 123 -1.73 -11.31 15.22
CA GLU A 123 -1.51 -12.73 14.92
C GLU A 123 -1.13 -12.99 13.45
N LEU A 124 -0.33 -12.08 12.88
CA LEU A 124 0.11 -12.17 11.49
C LEU A 124 1.39 -13.01 11.36
N LEU A 125 1.48 -13.74 10.26
CA LEU A 125 2.67 -14.49 9.86
C LEU A 125 3.70 -13.62 9.12
N PHE A 126 3.28 -12.48 8.57
CA PHE A 126 4.17 -11.54 7.88
C PHE A 126 3.99 -10.11 8.43
N TYR A 127 5.11 -9.47 8.75
CA TYR A 127 5.22 -8.10 9.23
C TYR A 127 5.89 -7.21 8.18
N GLY A 128 5.42 -5.96 8.09
CA GLY A 128 5.90 -4.94 7.17
C GLY A 128 5.15 -4.89 5.85
N LEU A 129 5.87 -4.47 4.81
CA LEU A 129 5.36 -4.30 3.46
C LEU A 129 5.93 -5.38 2.53
N HIS A 130 5.08 -6.03 1.74
CA HIS A 130 5.56 -6.88 0.66
C HIS A 130 6.17 -6.03 -0.44
N GLN A 131 7.25 -6.52 -1.05
CA GLN A 131 7.86 -5.87 -2.22
C GLN A 131 6.92 -5.85 -3.42
N GLU A 132 6.18 -6.94 -3.61
CA GLU A 132 5.16 -7.11 -4.64
C GLU A 132 3.78 -7.32 -4.04
N SER A 133 2.78 -6.71 -4.66
CA SER A 133 1.36 -6.89 -4.34
C SER A 133 0.53 -6.61 -5.59
N SER A 134 -0.76 -6.91 -5.59
CA SER A 134 -1.64 -6.60 -6.72
C SER A 134 -2.86 -5.79 -6.28
N TYR A 135 -3.33 -4.93 -7.16
CA TYR A 135 -4.63 -4.27 -7.08
C TYR A 135 -5.41 -4.63 -8.35
N GLN A 136 -6.37 -5.56 -8.22
CA GLN A 136 -7.03 -6.17 -9.38
C GLN A 136 -5.97 -6.77 -10.33
N SER A 137 -5.97 -6.39 -11.62
CA SER A 137 -4.98 -6.84 -12.60
C SER A 137 -3.64 -6.07 -12.55
N LEU A 138 -3.56 -4.96 -11.83
CA LEU A 138 -2.35 -4.15 -11.74
C LEU A 138 -1.39 -4.69 -10.66
N LYS A 139 -0.16 -5.03 -11.05
CA LYS A 139 0.93 -5.38 -10.13
C LYS A 139 1.55 -4.09 -9.57
N ILE A 140 1.78 -4.06 -8.27
CA ILE A 140 2.39 -2.93 -7.55
C ILE A 140 3.74 -3.39 -6.99
N PHE A 141 4.81 -2.70 -7.39
CA PHE A 141 6.17 -2.96 -6.96
C PHE A 141 6.71 -1.81 -6.09
N ARG A 142 7.47 -2.15 -5.05
CA ARG A 142 8.10 -1.20 -4.11
C ARG A 142 9.62 -1.38 -4.19
N PRO A 143 10.28 -0.84 -5.22
CA PRO A 143 11.71 -1.08 -5.42
C PRO A 143 12.59 -0.50 -4.32
N LEU A 144 12.13 0.53 -3.59
CA LEU A 144 12.93 1.24 -2.60
C LEU A 144 12.95 0.58 -1.22
N LEU A 145 12.32 -0.59 -1.04
CA LEU A 145 12.30 -1.29 0.26
C LEU A 145 13.69 -1.74 0.75
N ASN A 146 14.74 -1.60 -0.06
CA ASN A 146 16.13 -1.83 0.31
C ASN A 146 16.90 -0.54 0.67
N LEU A 147 16.28 0.63 0.57
CA LEU A 147 16.88 1.93 0.88
C LEU A 147 16.25 2.57 2.12
N TRP A 148 17.07 3.22 2.93
CA TRP A 148 16.67 4.09 4.01
C TRP A 148 16.24 5.46 3.49
N LYS A 149 15.37 6.13 4.26
CA LYS A 149 14.95 7.50 3.95
C LYS A 149 16.13 8.46 3.80
N ASP A 150 17.16 8.30 4.64
CA ASP A 150 18.32 9.19 4.68
C ASP A 150 19.20 9.03 3.42
N GLU A 151 19.27 7.82 2.86
CA GLU A 151 19.96 7.54 1.59
C GLU A 151 19.23 8.21 0.40
N ILE A 152 17.90 8.19 0.41
CA ILE A 152 17.05 8.87 -0.58
C ILE A 152 17.29 10.38 -0.55
N LEU A 153 17.28 10.98 0.65
CA LEU A 153 17.49 12.43 0.80
C LEU A 153 18.90 12.84 0.38
N SER A 154 19.92 12.10 0.82
CA SER A 154 21.32 12.37 0.48
C SER A 154 21.54 12.37 -1.04
N TYR A 155 20.94 11.44 -1.78
CA TYR A 155 21.01 11.40 -3.24
C TYR A 155 20.41 12.67 -3.88
N LEU A 156 19.19 13.03 -3.47
CA LEU A 156 18.48 14.18 -4.05
C LEU A 156 19.21 15.50 -3.76
N GLU A 157 19.81 15.62 -2.57
CA GLU A 157 20.59 16.79 -2.17
C GLU A 157 21.92 16.87 -2.93
N GLN A 158 22.63 15.75 -3.07
CA GLN A 158 23.88 15.67 -3.81
C GLN A 158 23.70 16.08 -5.28
N ASP A 159 22.62 15.59 -5.92
CA ASP A 159 22.34 15.83 -7.34
C ASP A 159 21.46 17.07 -7.57
N LYS A 160 21.13 17.81 -6.50
CA LYS A 160 20.33 19.04 -6.51
C LYS A 160 18.97 18.86 -7.21
N ILE A 161 18.35 17.70 -7.01
CA ILE A 161 17.05 17.37 -7.58
C ILE A 161 15.96 18.00 -6.71
N VAL A 162 15.09 18.80 -7.34
CA VAL A 162 14.01 19.52 -6.64
C VAL A 162 12.92 18.55 -6.21
N TYR A 163 12.51 18.64 -4.94
CA TYR A 163 11.38 17.90 -4.38
C TYR A 163 10.56 18.77 -3.43
N GLY A 164 9.30 18.40 -3.20
CA GLY A 164 8.41 19.09 -2.28
C GLY A 164 8.71 18.74 -0.83
N VAL A 165 8.92 19.76 0.02
CA VAL A 165 9.05 19.60 1.48
C VAL A 165 7.71 19.88 2.13
N ASP A 166 7.13 18.90 2.80
CA ASP A 166 5.81 19.05 3.44
C ASP A 166 5.91 19.63 4.84
N GLU A 167 5.15 20.70 5.10
CA GLU A 167 4.87 21.23 6.45
C GLU A 167 3.86 20.36 7.23
N SER A 168 3.32 19.30 6.60
CA SER A 168 2.12 18.66 7.10
C SER A 168 2.06 17.16 6.85
N ASN A 169 2.68 16.37 7.72
CA ASN A 169 2.29 14.99 8.02
C ASN A 169 0.88 14.89 8.69
N PHE A 170 0.05 15.94 8.61
CA PHE A 170 -1.24 16.08 9.31
C PHE A 170 -2.32 15.07 8.87
N LEU A 171 -2.07 14.26 7.84
CA LEU A 171 -3.03 13.25 7.37
C LEU A 171 -2.65 11.82 7.76
N SER A 172 -1.51 11.59 8.40
CA SER A 172 -1.12 10.29 8.92
C SER A 172 -1.86 10.02 10.25
N THR A 173 -2.24 8.76 10.51
CA THR A 173 -2.88 8.43 11.80
C THR A 173 -1.92 8.80 12.92
N TYR A 174 -2.42 9.36 14.03
CA TYR A 174 -1.61 9.72 15.21
C TYR A 174 -0.54 8.66 15.56
N GLN A 175 -0.91 7.38 15.49
CA GLN A 175 0.01 6.24 15.69
C GLN A 175 1.18 6.20 14.69
N ARG A 176 0.90 6.34 13.39
CA ARG A 176 1.94 6.30 12.35
C ARG A 176 2.88 7.50 12.44
N ASN A 177 2.35 8.70 12.71
CA ASN A 177 3.17 9.88 12.97
C ASN A 177 4.08 9.68 14.19
N LYS A 178 3.55 9.15 15.29
CA LYS A 178 4.35 8.85 16.49
C LYS A 178 5.48 7.87 16.18
N ILE A 179 5.20 6.79 15.45
CA ILE A 179 6.22 5.80 15.06
C ILE A 179 7.28 6.44 14.15
N ARG A 180 6.87 7.20 13.14
CA ARG A 180 7.78 7.92 12.23
C ARG A 180 8.70 8.88 12.99
N THR A 181 8.17 9.70 13.87
CA THR A 181 8.95 10.62 14.72
C THR A 181 9.90 9.87 15.65
N ASN A 182 9.53 8.68 16.12
CA ASN A 182 10.42 7.86 16.92
C ASN A 182 11.53 7.24 16.08
N LEU A 183 11.21 6.73 14.88
CA LEU A 183 12.19 6.18 13.95
C LEU A 183 13.19 7.24 13.48
N SER A 184 12.75 8.47 13.23
CA SER A 184 13.64 9.57 12.80
C SER A 184 14.64 10.01 13.87
N LYS A 185 14.48 9.58 15.13
CA LYS A 185 15.42 9.87 16.23
C LYS A 185 16.44 8.75 16.45
N LEU A 186 16.31 7.62 15.74
CA LEU A 186 17.20 6.48 15.90
C LEU A 186 18.41 6.61 14.98
N SER A 187 19.55 6.07 15.42
CA SER A 187 20.69 5.84 14.54
C SER A 187 20.33 4.82 13.44
N GLN A 188 21.09 4.83 12.34
CA GLN A 188 20.91 3.84 11.28
C GLN A 188 21.10 2.40 11.79
N GLU A 189 22.04 2.18 12.70
CA GLU A 189 22.25 0.89 13.38
C GLU A 189 21.01 0.45 14.17
N GLN A 190 20.40 1.36 14.94
CA GLN A 190 19.17 1.07 15.68
C GLN A 190 17.98 0.79 14.76
N LYS A 191 17.87 1.51 13.64
CA LYS A 191 16.86 1.20 12.60
C LYS A 191 17.11 -0.18 11.99
N GLN A 192 18.37 -0.50 11.67
CA GLN A 192 18.76 -1.79 11.09
C GLN A 192 18.48 -2.95 12.04
N ALA A 193 18.83 -2.85 13.33
CA ALA A 193 18.53 -3.89 14.32
C ALA A 193 17.02 -4.19 14.43
N ARG A 194 16.17 -3.15 14.34
CA ARG A 194 14.71 -3.33 14.31
C ARG A 194 14.23 -3.99 13.02
N LEU A 195 14.85 -3.65 11.88
CA LEU A 195 14.54 -4.28 10.60
C LEU A 195 14.88 -5.77 10.66
N ASP A 196 16.07 -6.11 11.14
CA ASP A 196 16.56 -7.49 11.27
C ASP A 196 15.64 -8.33 12.17
N PHE A 197 15.15 -7.76 13.28
CA PHE A 197 14.16 -8.43 14.13
C PHE A 197 12.90 -8.86 13.35
N PHE A 198 12.32 -7.97 12.54
CA PHE A 198 11.13 -8.30 11.75
C PHE A 198 11.43 -9.24 10.57
N LEU A 199 12.61 -9.11 9.95
CA LEU A 199 13.03 -10.02 8.90
C LEU A 199 13.23 -11.45 9.44
N GLU A 200 13.81 -11.60 10.63
CA GLU A 200 13.96 -12.90 11.29
C GLU A 200 12.61 -13.50 11.71
N LEU A 201 11.66 -12.68 12.21
CA LEU A 201 10.29 -13.15 12.45
C LEU A 201 9.61 -13.64 11.16
N ASN A 202 9.72 -12.88 10.07
CA ASN A 202 9.16 -13.25 8.78
C ASN A 202 9.78 -14.55 8.24
N LYS A 203 11.10 -14.71 8.38
CA LYS A 203 11.84 -15.92 7.99
C LYS A 203 11.37 -17.14 8.79
N LYS A 204 11.24 -17.03 10.11
CA LYS A 204 10.71 -18.11 10.97
C LYS A 204 9.30 -18.54 10.57
N ASN A 205 8.46 -17.58 10.16
CA ASN A 205 7.09 -17.84 9.75
C ASN A 205 6.92 -18.23 8.27
N GLN A 206 7.99 -18.24 7.47
CA GLN A 206 7.90 -18.32 6.01
C GLN A 206 7.15 -19.56 5.51
N VAL A 207 7.45 -20.74 6.07
CA VAL A 207 6.80 -22.00 5.68
C VAL A 207 5.30 -21.96 5.97
N ARG A 208 4.93 -21.55 7.18
CA ARG A 208 3.52 -21.42 7.61
C ARG A 208 2.79 -20.36 6.77
N TYR A 209 3.45 -19.23 6.51
CA TYR A 209 2.90 -18.17 5.67
C TYR A 209 2.65 -18.65 4.23
N GLN A 210 3.58 -19.39 3.66
CA GLN A 210 3.44 -19.94 2.31
C GLN A 210 2.28 -20.94 2.24
N SER A 211 2.17 -21.85 3.22
CA SER A 211 1.04 -22.77 3.33
C SER A 211 -0.31 -22.04 3.38
N VAL A 212 -0.42 -20.97 4.15
CA VAL A 212 -1.64 -20.15 4.21
C VAL A 212 -1.93 -19.46 2.88
N LYS A 213 -0.91 -18.95 2.18
CA LYS A 213 -1.07 -18.34 0.85
C LYS A 213 -1.53 -19.34 -0.21
N ASP A 214 -0.97 -20.54 -0.19
CA ASP A 214 -1.32 -21.61 -1.13
C ASP A 214 -2.78 -22.03 -0.93
N PHE A 215 -3.17 -22.25 0.34
CA PHE A 215 -4.57 -22.50 0.68
C PHE A 215 -5.48 -21.35 0.25
N PHE A 216 -5.12 -20.10 0.56
CA PHE A 216 -5.91 -18.93 0.18
C PHE A 216 -6.09 -18.80 -1.35
N SER A 217 -5.12 -19.25 -2.14
CA SER A 217 -5.17 -19.19 -3.60
C SER A 217 -6.16 -20.18 -4.20
N SER A 218 -6.36 -21.34 -3.58
CA SER A 218 -7.36 -22.34 -3.96
C SER A 218 -8.67 -22.22 -3.17
N TRP A 219 -8.71 -21.40 -2.11
CA TRP A 219 -9.87 -21.23 -1.25
C TRP A 219 -11.05 -20.65 -2.01
N ASP A 220 -12.15 -21.40 -2.02
CA ASP A 220 -13.35 -21.13 -2.80
C ASP A 220 -14.39 -20.29 -2.03
N CYS A 221 -13.93 -19.53 -1.03
CA CYS A 221 -14.72 -18.71 -0.11
C CYS A 221 -15.71 -19.49 0.76
N ASN A 222 -15.50 -20.79 0.99
CA ASN A 222 -16.28 -21.56 1.96
C ASN A 222 -15.99 -21.09 3.41
N TYR A 223 -17.02 -20.69 4.16
CA TYR A 223 -16.82 -20.18 5.51
C TYR A 223 -16.49 -21.24 6.55
N LEU A 224 -16.81 -22.51 6.29
CA LEU A 224 -16.49 -23.60 7.20
C LEU A 224 -14.98 -23.76 7.34
N ASP A 225 -14.23 -23.52 6.26
CA ASP A 225 -12.77 -23.54 6.27
C ASP A 225 -12.20 -22.46 7.20
N LEU A 226 -12.82 -21.26 7.23
CA LEU A 226 -12.42 -20.21 8.16
C LEU A 226 -12.71 -20.57 9.62
N ILE A 227 -13.86 -21.20 9.89
CA ILE A 227 -14.23 -21.60 11.25
C ILE A 227 -13.25 -22.65 11.79
N ASN A 228 -12.83 -23.59 10.94
CA ASN A 228 -12.02 -24.74 11.34
C ASN A 228 -10.51 -24.49 11.22
N SER A 229 -10.08 -23.36 10.65
CA SER A 229 -8.66 -23.06 10.44
C SER A 229 -8.03 -22.43 11.68
N LEU A 230 -6.90 -22.99 12.11
CA LEU A 230 -6.00 -22.35 13.08
C LEU A 230 -5.37 -21.04 12.53
N GLU A 231 -5.46 -20.81 11.22
CA GLU A 231 -4.89 -19.66 10.51
C GLU A 231 -5.93 -18.64 10.06
N TYR A 232 -7.14 -18.67 10.63
CA TYR A 232 -8.24 -17.83 10.17
C TYR A 232 -7.91 -16.33 10.17
N TYR A 233 -7.10 -15.85 11.12
CA TYR A 233 -6.60 -14.46 11.14
C TYR A 233 -5.82 -14.12 9.87
N ASN A 234 -4.91 -15.00 9.45
CA ASN A 234 -4.07 -14.82 8.27
C ASN A 234 -4.89 -14.95 6.97
N LEU A 235 -5.85 -15.87 6.92
CA LEU A 235 -6.78 -16.00 5.79
C LEU A 235 -7.64 -14.74 5.62
N LEU A 236 -8.24 -14.25 6.72
CA LEU A 236 -9.01 -13.01 6.70
C LEU A 236 -8.13 -11.80 6.35
N TYR A 237 -6.89 -11.76 6.84
CA TYR A 237 -5.94 -10.70 6.50
C TYR A 237 -5.64 -10.66 4.99
N LEU A 238 -5.31 -11.81 4.39
CA LEU A 238 -5.08 -11.92 2.94
C LEU A 238 -6.33 -11.53 2.15
N TRP A 239 -7.49 -12.02 2.56
CA TRP A 239 -8.75 -11.72 1.87
C TRP A 239 -9.13 -10.24 1.94
N PHE A 240 -8.92 -9.62 3.10
CA PHE A 240 -9.19 -8.20 3.31
C PHE A 240 -8.22 -7.31 2.54
N SER A 241 -6.94 -7.68 2.52
CA SER A 241 -5.94 -7.01 1.69
C SER A 241 -6.33 -7.03 0.21
N LYS A 242 -6.72 -8.20 -0.32
CA LYS A 242 -7.21 -8.38 -1.70
C LYS A 242 -8.43 -7.50 -2.03
N ASN A 243 -9.31 -7.27 -1.05
CA ASN A 243 -10.54 -6.50 -1.23
C ASN A 243 -10.46 -5.03 -0.74
N ASN A 244 -9.26 -4.53 -0.40
CA ASN A 244 -9.07 -3.19 0.16
C ASN A 244 -9.97 -2.90 1.37
N ILE A 245 -10.01 -3.86 2.29
CA ILE A 245 -10.71 -3.76 3.57
C ILE A 245 -9.65 -3.67 4.66
N LYS A 246 -9.83 -2.71 5.57
CA LYS A 246 -8.97 -2.59 6.74
C LYS A 246 -9.19 -3.77 7.69
N TYR A 247 -8.10 -4.48 7.95
CA TYR A 247 -8.03 -5.57 8.92
C TYR A 247 -7.80 -5.06 10.35
N SER A 248 -8.33 -5.82 11.31
CA SER A 248 -8.05 -5.70 12.74
C SER A 248 -8.44 -7.01 13.42
N LYS A 249 -7.69 -7.44 14.43
CA LYS A 249 -7.98 -8.66 15.22
C LYS A 249 -9.43 -8.71 15.71
N GLN A 250 -9.91 -7.64 16.35
CA GLN A 250 -11.31 -7.53 16.79
C GLN A 250 -12.34 -7.79 15.68
N LYS A 251 -12.07 -7.31 14.46
CA LYS A 251 -12.96 -7.52 13.31
C LYS A 251 -12.95 -8.99 12.87
N ALA A 252 -11.79 -9.65 12.89
CA ALA A 252 -11.66 -11.06 12.59
C ALA A 252 -12.43 -11.92 13.59
N GLU A 253 -12.29 -11.65 14.89
CA GLU A 253 -13.03 -12.31 15.98
C GLU A 253 -14.54 -12.12 15.83
N ASN A 254 -14.98 -10.88 15.55
CA ASN A 254 -16.40 -10.58 15.32
C ASN A 254 -16.96 -11.33 14.10
N ILE A 255 -16.14 -11.53 13.06
CA ILE A 255 -16.51 -12.32 11.88
C ILE A 255 -16.61 -13.78 12.25
N LEU A 256 -15.65 -14.35 12.97
CA LEU A 256 -15.70 -15.75 13.41
C LEU A 256 -16.99 -16.02 14.21
N SER A 257 -17.32 -15.13 15.16
CA SER A 257 -18.60 -15.19 15.91
C SER A 257 -19.82 -15.09 14.99
N PHE A 258 -19.79 -14.22 13.98
CA PHE A 258 -20.83 -14.13 12.97
C PHE A 258 -20.95 -15.43 12.16
N LEU A 259 -19.84 -16.05 11.74
CA LEU A 259 -19.80 -17.25 10.92
C LEU A 259 -20.40 -18.46 11.65
N GLN A 260 -20.22 -18.57 12.96
CA GLN A 260 -20.78 -19.65 13.78
C GLN A 260 -22.32 -19.54 13.98
N LYS A 261 -22.91 -18.34 13.85
CA LYS A 261 -24.35 -18.14 14.04
C LYS A 261 -25.16 -18.55 12.79
N LYS A 262 -26.07 -19.52 12.93
CA LYS A 262 -26.91 -20.04 11.82
C LYS A 262 -27.80 -18.98 11.16
N ASN A 263 -28.45 -18.11 11.96
CA ASN A 263 -29.47 -17.18 11.45
C ASN A 263 -28.90 -15.87 10.89
N ASN A 264 -27.62 -15.58 11.12
CA ASN A 264 -27.01 -14.34 10.66
C ASN A 264 -26.53 -14.48 9.22
N LYS A 265 -27.23 -13.83 8.28
CA LYS A 265 -26.89 -13.85 6.86
C LYS A 265 -25.93 -12.74 6.43
N ARG A 266 -25.83 -11.64 7.18
CA ARG A 266 -25.02 -10.46 6.81
C ARG A 266 -24.18 -9.92 7.97
N PHE A 267 -22.98 -9.46 7.66
CA PHE A 267 -22.06 -8.77 8.57
C PHE A 267 -21.50 -7.50 7.91
N ARG A 268 -21.56 -6.36 8.59
CA ARG A 268 -21.08 -5.10 8.03
C ARG A 268 -19.56 -4.98 8.15
N LEU A 269 -18.86 -4.89 7.02
CA LEU A 269 -17.38 -4.78 6.97
C LEU A 269 -16.90 -3.32 7.06
N LYS A 270 -17.60 -2.41 6.36
CA LYS A 270 -17.47 -0.94 6.38
C LYS A 270 -18.75 -0.33 5.80
N ALA A 271 -18.85 1.01 5.78
CA ALA A 271 -20.01 1.69 5.18
C ALA A 271 -20.26 1.20 3.75
N GLY A 272 -21.48 0.74 3.47
CA GLY A 272 -21.91 0.20 2.18
C GLY A 272 -21.26 -1.12 1.75
N VAL A 273 -20.52 -1.81 2.62
CA VAL A 273 -19.85 -3.09 2.27
C VAL A 273 -20.15 -4.16 3.31
N TYR A 274 -20.67 -5.29 2.84
CA TYR A 274 -21.14 -6.38 3.69
C TYR A 274 -20.51 -7.71 3.29
N LEU A 275 -20.32 -8.56 4.29
CA LEU A 275 -20.01 -9.98 4.15
C LEU A 275 -21.33 -10.75 4.27
N ILE A 276 -21.69 -11.53 3.25
CA ILE A 276 -22.95 -12.29 3.20
C ILE A 276 -22.65 -13.79 3.15
N LYS A 277 -23.44 -14.58 3.88
CA LYS A 277 -23.50 -16.04 3.74
C LYS A 277 -24.52 -16.43 2.67
N GLU A 278 -24.07 -17.10 1.63
CA GLU A 278 -24.92 -17.70 0.59
C GLU A 278 -24.65 -19.21 0.56
N GLY A 279 -25.52 -20.00 1.20
CA GLY A 279 -25.22 -21.41 1.49
C GLY A 279 -24.00 -21.53 2.39
N ILE A 280 -22.99 -22.28 1.94
CA ILE A 280 -21.67 -22.40 2.60
C ILE A 280 -20.67 -21.32 2.19
N LYS A 281 -21.00 -20.50 1.19
CA LYS A 281 -20.09 -19.54 0.58
C LYS A 281 -20.20 -18.17 1.23
N LEU A 282 -19.09 -17.44 1.23
CA LEU A 282 -19.04 -16.04 1.59
C LEU A 282 -18.88 -15.17 0.35
N LYS A 283 -19.59 -14.05 0.35
CA LYS A 283 -19.43 -12.99 -0.65
C LYS A 283 -19.25 -11.64 0.03
N ILE A 284 -18.37 -10.83 -0.53
CA ILE A 284 -18.27 -9.41 -0.18
C ILE A 284 -19.09 -8.64 -1.20
N VAL A 285 -20.14 -7.97 -0.74
CA VAL A 285 -21.03 -7.19 -1.59
C VAL A 285 -20.99 -5.72 -1.21
N LYS A 286 -21.25 -4.86 -2.21
CA LYS A 286 -21.54 -3.44 -1.98
C LYS A 286 -23.05 -3.24 -2.07
N LEU A 287 -23.64 -2.68 -1.02
CA LEU A 287 -25.06 -2.37 -0.91
C LEU A 287 -25.23 -0.89 -0.56
#